data_AF-A0A8T3WG76-F1
#
_entry.id   AF-A0A8T3WG76-F1
#
_cell.length_a   1.000
_cell.length_b   1.000
_cell.length_c   1.000
_cell.angle_alpha   90.00
_cell.angle_beta   90.00
_cell.angle_gamma   90.00
#
_symmetry.space_group_name_H-M   'P 1'
#
loop_
_entity.id
_entity.type
_entity.pdbx_description
1 polymer ?
#
loop_
_entity_poly.entity_id
_entity_poly.type
_entity_poly.pdbx_seq_one_letter_code
_entity_poly.pdbx_strand_id
1 'polypeptide(L)'
;MEKKHNLLTTALDILRQKESKKIFLVSLLISLIGYTFLYGFWRIPIIDFGINRLSEIGFFDYLFVIAVSILISLFIAMFLYEKRSKLASAASFGTASGSFAGIVGAICPVCQSIGIVAFGSTLLNIPTAFLNPYLGFLKVASLGLLGMALYFKADSIHNKTCKACKIKSEGHMHGKHLHEQNKEPLLIRNNIAFGSLIVLTLLVAFNNLLIPTAFATTALSAGLGGTANLGNFEYGPKTTLKPMPLAQGEQPAIQGYRSKVKSIPTISELTMKPLTGDAAQDIANNIIPSGTPWYGPQAGVSFDDPLTAQNLWAKGRAMQLSPEEEQRWSRIVNSFTCDYCCGSPQNPTIITRCGCAHSQAAQGMAKWFIKNYGSSYSDEEIYGEMARWYALWYPGPTVKRIILEAQA
;
A
#
# COMPACT_ATOMS: atom_id res chain seq x y z
N MET A 1 -22.97 16.77 -49.59
CA MET A 1 -21.90 16.13 -48.80
C MET A 1 -22.23 16.30 -47.33
N GLU A 2 -22.67 15.25 -46.68
CA GLU A 2 -22.98 15.25 -45.24
C GLU A 2 -21.65 15.26 -44.47
N LYS A 3 -21.40 16.30 -43.66
CA LYS A 3 -20.21 16.34 -42.79
C LYS A 3 -20.33 15.18 -41.80
N LYS A 4 -19.47 14.15 -41.94
CA LYS A 4 -19.30 13.10 -40.94
C LYS A 4 -18.94 13.76 -39.61
N HIS A 5 -19.92 13.90 -38.71
CA HIS A 5 -19.66 14.41 -37.38
C HIS A 5 -18.90 13.34 -36.59
N ASN A 6 -17.66 13.65 -36.22
CA ASN A 6 -16.86 12.74 -35.43
C ASN A 6 -17.36 12.71 -33.96
N LEU A 7 -17.16 11.60 -33.26
CA LEU A 7 -17.50 11.46 -31.83
C LEU A 7 -16.87 12.58 -30.99
N LEU A 8 -15.64 12.97 -31.32
CA LEU A 8 -14.92 14.05 -30.66
C LEU A 8 -15.65 15.40 -30.79
N THR A 9 -16.19 15.72 -31.97
CA THR A 9 -16.92 17.00 -32.15
C THR A 9 -18.20 17.00 -31.32
N THR A 10 -18.91 15.87 -31.27
CA THR A 10 -20.11 15.74 -30.43
C THR A 10 -19.80 15.95 -28.96
N ALA A 11 -18.71 15.34 -28.44
CA ALA A 11 -18.28 15.53 -27.07
C ALA A 11 -17.91 16.99 -26.77
N LEU A 12 -17.18 17.65 -27.69
CA LEU A 12 -16.82 19.06 -27.57
C LEU A 12 -18.04 19.98 -27.60
N ASP A 13 -19.02 19.69 -28.45
CA ASP A 13 -20.24 20.48 -28.54
C ASP A 13 -21.10 20.35 -27.27
N ILE A 14 -21.15 19.15 -26.67
CA ILE A 14 -21.79 18.95 -25.36
C ILE A 14 -21.07 19.78 -24.29
N LEU A 15 -19.74 19.76 -24.25
CA LEU A 15 -18.95 20.52 -23.27
C LEU A 15 -19.01 22.04 -23.48
N ARG A 16 -19.31 22.51 -24.69
CA ARG A 16 -19.53 23.93 -24.97
C ARG A 16 -20.83 24.46 -24.40
N GLN A 17 -21.82 23.59 -24.14
CA GLN A 17 -23.06 24.00 -23.49
C GLN A 17 -22.76 24.51 -22.07
N LYS A 18 -23.28 25.69 -21.73
CA LYS A 18 -23.00 26.39 -20.46
C LYS A 18 -23.21 25.50 -19.23
N GLU A 19 -24.29 24.71 -19.24
CA GLU A 19 -24.64 23.78 -18.17
C GLU A 19 -23.63 22.63 -18.02
N SER A 20 -23.32 21.94 -19.11
CA SER A 20 -22.35 20.84 -19.13
C SER A 20 -20.94 21.33 -18.78
N LYS A 21 -20.56 22.52 -19.24
CA LYS A 21 -19.29 23.17 -18.89
C LYS A 21 -19.19 23.41 -17.39
N LYS A 22 -20.26 23.91 -16.76
CA LYS A 22 -20.32 24.13 -15.31
C LYS A 22 -20.18 22.81 -14.55
N ILE A 23 -20.89 21.77 -14.97
CA ILE A 23 -20.79 20.43 -14.37
C ILE A 23 -19.35 19.92 -14.46
N PHE A 24 -18.74 19.99 -15.65
CA PHE A 24 -17.38 19.54 -15.88
C PHE A 24 -16.36 20.26 -14.99
N LEU A 25 -16.44 21.58 -14.86
CA LEU A 25 -15.50 22.35 -14.03
C LEU A 25 -15.66 22.02 -12.55
N VAL A 26 -16.90 21.87 -12.07
CA VAL A 26 -17.17 21.50 -10.67
C VAL A 26 -16.69 20.08 -10.38
N SER A 27 -16.98 19.10 -11.26
CA SER A 27 -16.48 17.74 -11.09
C SER A 27 -14.96 17.67 -11.17
N LEU A 28 -14.32 18.44 -12.05
CA LEU A 28 -12.86 18.51 -12.17
C LEU A 28 -12.21 19.00 -10.88
N LEU A 29 -12.74 20.07 -10.29
CA LEU A 29 -12.23 20.59 -9.03
C LEU A 29 -12.37 19.55 -7.90
N ILE A 30 -13.56 18.94 -7.76
CA ILE A 30 -13.82 17.92 -6.73
C ILE A 30 -12.90 16.71 -6.92
N SER A 31 -12.78 16.20 -8.15
CA SER A 31 -11.92 15.06 -8.46
C SER A 31 -10.45 15.38 -8.21
N LEU A 32 -9.96 16.56 -8.60
CA LEU A 32 -8.57 16.94 -8.39
C LEU A 32 -8.24 17.03 -6.90
N ILE A 33 -9.10 17.67 -6.10
CA ILE A 33 -8.95 17.74 -4.63
C ILE A 33 -8.98 16.33 -4.02
N GLY A 34 -9.96 15.51 -4.39
CA GLY A 34 -10.11 14.16 -3.87
C GLY A 34 -8.92 13.26 -4.23
N TYR A 35 -8.51 13.23 -5.50
CA TYR A 35 -7.40 12.38 -5.93
C TYR A 35 -6.06 12.83 -5.39
N THR A 36 -5.78 14.14 -5.30
CA THR A 36 -4.53 14.63 -4.69
C THR A 36 -4.46 14.27 -3.20
N PHE A 37 -5.58 14.39 -2.47
CA PHE A 37 -5.66 13.93 -1.07
C PHE A 37 -5.43 12.41 -0.97
N LEU A 38 -6.12 11.62 -1.80
CA LEU A 38 -6.04 10.16 -1.79
C LEU A 38 -4.67 9.62 -2.22
N TYR A 39 -3.92 10.37 -3.01
CA TYR A 39 -2.53 10.08 -3.38
C TYR A 39 -1.51 10.52 -2.32
N GLY A 40 -1.94 11.20 -1.25
CA GLY A 40 -1.06 11.70 -0.19
C GLY A 40 -0.26 12.95 -0.57
N PHE A 41 -0.78 13.80 -1.48
CA PHE A 41 -0.07 15.04 -1.86
C PHE A 41 -0.11 16.08 -0.74
N TRP A 42 -1.13 16.02 0.11
CA TRP A 42 -1.31 16.95 1.22
C TRP A 42 -2.06 16.27 2.35
N ARG A 43 -1.97 16.86 3.54
CA ARG A 43 -2.70 16.45 4.75
C ARG A 43 -3.61 17.59 5.19
N ILE A 44 -4.67 17.25 5.93
CA ILE A 44 -5.56 18.24 6.53
C ILE A 44 -4.83 18.86 7.72
N PRO A 45 -4.45 20.17 7.66
CA PRO A 45 -3.53 20.76 8.63
C PRO A 45 -4.08 20.81 10.06
N ILE A 46 -5.40 20.86 10.22
CA ILE A 46 -6.06 21.01 11.53
C ILE A 46 -5.99 19.71 12.35
N ILE A 47 -5.99 18.55 11.69
CA ILE A 47 -6.12 17.24 12.34
C ILE A 47 -4.95 16.30 12.03
N ASP A 48 -3.92 16.78 11.31
CA ASP A 48 -2.79 15.99 10.75
C ASP A 48 -3.24 14.68 10.08
N PHE A 49 -4.44 14.68 9.51
CA PHE A 49 -5.01 13.52 8.84
C PHE A 49 -4.65 13.57 7.36
N GLY A 50 -4.01 12.51 6.88
CA GLY A 50 -3.72 12.34 5.47
C GLY A 50 -3.13 10.97 5.19
N ILE A 51 -2.96 10.68 3.91
CA ILE A 51 -2.49 9.37 3.47
C ILE A 51 -0.97 9.42 3.36
N ASN A 52 -0.29 8.66 4.22
CA ASN A 52 1.15 8.57 4.19
C ASN A 52 1.60 7.69 3.04
N ARG A 53 2.24 8.31 2.06
CA ARG A 53 2.87 7.60 0.96
C ARG A 53 4.29 7.21 1.36
N LEU A 54 4.64 5.95 1.14
CA LEU A 54 5.98 5.41 1.39
C LEU A 54 6.98 5.72 0.27
N SER A 55 6.49 6.18 -0.89
CA SER A 55 7.30 6.55 -2.05
C SER A 55 7.17 8.03 -2.34
N GLU A 56 8.25 8.64 -2.83
CA GLU A 56 8.23 10.01 -3.34
C GLU A 56 7.20 10.19 -4.47
N ILE A 57 6.70 11.41 -4.60
CA ILE A 57 5.74 11.78 -5.65
C ILE A 57 6.51 12.07 -6.92
N GLY A 58 6.46 11.13 -7.87
CA GLY A 58 7.11 11.27 -9.16
C GLY A 58 6.26 12.07 -10.16
N PHE A 59 6.90 12.54 -11.23
CA PHE A 59 6.23 13.24 -12.33
C PHE A 59 5.02 12.48 -12.91
N PHE A 60 5.14 11.15 -13.07
CA PHE A 60 4.06 10.31 -13.58
C PHE A 60 2.84 10.23 -12.64
N ASP A 61 3.00 10.52 -11.35
CA ASP A 61 1.88 10.57 -10.41
C ASP A 61 1.03 11.81 -10.66
N TYR A 62 1.67 12.97 -10.90
CA TYR A 62 0.97 14.19 -11.27
C TYR A 62 0.19 14.01 -12.58
N LEU A 63 0.85 13.45 -13.61
CA LEU A 63 0.19 13.16 -14.88
C LEU A 63 -1.01 12.22 -14.72
N PHE A 64 -0.85 11.17 -13.91
CA PHE A 64 -1.93 10.22 -13.64
C PHE A 64 -3.12 10.90 -12.94
N VAL A 65 -2.87 11.67 -11.86
CA VAL A 65 -3.91 12.37 -11.09
C VAL A 65 -4.66 13.38 -11.96
N ILE A 66 -3.95 14.13 -12.80
CA ILE A 66 -4.56 15.09 -13.73
C ILE A 66 -5.40 14.35 -14.78
N ALA A 67 -4.85 13.32 -15.42
CA ALA A 67 -5.52 12.56 -16.47
C ALA A 67 -6.80 11.87 -15.96
N VAL A 68 -6.74 11.20 -14.81
CA VAL A 68 -7.91 10.51 -14.23
C VAL A 68 -8.99 11.52 -13.82
N SER A 69 -8.60 12.67 -13.26
CA SER A 69 -9.54 13.73 -12.87
C SER A 69 -10.26 14.31 -14.09
N ILE A 70 -9.55 14.57 -15.18
CA ILE A 70 -10.16 15.05 -16.44
C ILE A 70 -11.13 14.01 -16.99
N LEU A 71 -10.71 12.75 -17.11
CA LEU A 71 -11.52 11.69 -17.70
C LEU A 71 -12.81 11.41 -16.89
N ILE A 72 -12.73 11.34 -15.56
CA ILE A 72 -13.92 11.20 -14.69
C ILE A 72 -14.85 12.40 -14.84
N SER A 73 -14.29 13.61 -14.90
CA SER A 73 -15.09 14.83 -15.00
C SER A 73 -15.84 14.91 -16.33
N LEU A 74 -15.18 14.51 -17.43
CA LEU A 74 -15.80 14.35 -18.74
C LEU A 74 -16.92 13.31 -18.71
N PHE A 75 -16.67 12.16 -18.08
CA PHE A 75 -17.65 11.09 -17.95
C PHE A 75 -18.90 11.55 -17.18
N ILE A 76 -18.73 12.20 -16.03
CA ILE A 76 -19.82 12.74 -15.22
C ILE A 76 -20.63 13.79 -16.00
N ALA A 77 -19.96 14.69 -16.72
CA ALA A 77 -20.62 15.72 -17.52
C ALA A 77 -21.50 15.10 -18.62
N MET A 78 -20.97 14.12 -19.36
CA MET A 78 -21.73 13.40 -20.39
C MET A 78 -22.87 12.57 -19.79
N PHE A 79 -22.64 11.92 -18.66
CA PHE A 79 -23.64 11.13 -17.95
C PHE A 79 -24.83 11.98 -17.50
N LEU A 80 -24.56 13.13 -16.89
CA LEU A 80 -25.62 14.05 -16.46
C LEU A 80 -26.32 14.71 -17.65
N TYR A 81 -25.60 15.00 -18.74
CA TYR A 81 -26.20 15.50 -19.98
C TYR A 81 -27.20 14.49 -20.58
N GLU A 82 -26.83 13.21 -20.68
CA GLU A 82 -27.72 12.16 -21.18
C GLU A 82 -28.96 12.01 -20.31
N LYS A 83 -28.79 12.06 -18.98
CA LYS A 83 -29.90 11.99 -18.02
C LYS A 83 -30.87 13.18 -18.20
N ARG A 84 -30.33 14.39 -18.38
CA ARG A 84 -31.14 15.62 -18.55
C ARG A 84 -31.86 15.66 -19.90
N SER A 85 -31.23 15.18 -20.95
CA SER A 85 -31.78 15.17 -22.31
C SER A 85 -32.86 14.10 -22.52
N LYS A 86 -33.27 13.37 -21.46
CA LYS A 86 -34.30 12.33 -21.46
C LYS A 86 -34.08 11.23 -22.50
N LEU A 87 -32.88 11.11 -23.07
CA LEU A 87 -32.50 10.05 -24.01
C LEU A 87 -32.59 8.64 -23.39
N ALA A 88 -32.64 8.55 -22.06
CA ALA A 88 -32.66 7.32 -21.29
C ALA A 88 -33.94 7.12 -20.45
N SER A 89 -35.11 7.60 -20.90
CA SER A 89 -36.36 7.51 -20.10
C SER A 89 -36.99 6.11 -19.98
N ALA A 90 -36.31 5.02 -20.34
CA ALA A 90 -36.91 3.68 -20.30
C ALA A 90 -36.02 2.52 -19.80
N ALA A 91 -34.72 2.74 -19.52
CA ALA A 91 -33.93 1.72 -18.81
C ALA A 91 -33.97 1.98 -17.32
N SER A 92 -34.96 1.37 -16.68
CA SER A 92 -35.03 1.17 -15.23
C SER A 92 -33.70 0.66 -14.69
N PHE A 93 -33.19 1.33 -13.65
CA PHE A 93 -32.32 0.93 -12.53
C PHE A 93 -31.21 -0.15 -12.68
N GLY A 94 -31.31 -1.15 -13.56
CA GLY A 94 -30.36 -2.25 -13.75
C GLY A 94 -29.04 -1.89 -14.46
N THR A 95 -28.98 -0.78 -15.21
CA THR A 95 -27.75 -0.29 -15.86
C THR A 95 -26.91 0.67 -14.99
N ALA A 96 -27.40 1.01 -13.78
CA ALA A 96 -26.62 1.76 -12.80
C ALA A 96 -25.38 0.98 -12.31
N SER A 97 -25.43 -0.36 -12.38
CA SER A 97 -24.32 -1.26 -12.01
C SER A 97 -23.07 -1.09 -12.89
N GLY A 98 -23.23 -0.89 -14.21
CA GLY A 98 -22.11 -0.68 -15.13
C GLY A 98 -21.43 0.69 -14.97
N SER A 99 -22.21 1.70 -14.59
CA SER A 99 -21.67 3.04 -14.25
C SER A 99 -20.88 2.99 -12.94
N PHE A 100 -21.35 2.18 -11.99
CA PHE A 100 -20.66 1.95 -10.73
C PHE A 100 -19.37 1.14 -10.93
N ALA A 101 -19.37 0.10 -11.76
CA ALA A 101 -18.18 -0.68 -12.08
C ALA A 101 -17.09 0.15 -12.78
N GLY A 102 -17.46 1.10 -13.65
CA GLY A 102 -16.53 2.05 -14.27
C GLY A 102 -15.94 3.05 -13.27
N ILE A 103 -16.76 3.55 -12.33
CA ILE A 103 -16.29 4.44 -11.25
C ILE A 103 -15.37 3.65 -10.31
N VAL A 104 -15.72 2.42 -9.93
CA VAL A 104 -14.94 1.53 -9.05
C VAL A 104 -13.63 1.06 -9.73
N GLY A 105 -13.63 0.83 -11.04
CA GLY A 105 -12.42 0.50 -11.80
C GLY A 105 -11.38 1.63 -11.87
N ALA A 106 -11.82 2.89 -11.81
CA ALA A 106 -10.93 4.05 -11.69
C ALA A 106 -10.30 4.18 -10.28
N ILE A 107 -10.74 3.37 -9.31
CA ILE A 107 -10.28 3.41 -7.93
C ILE A 107 -9.05 2.50 -7.72
N CYS A 108 -8.55 1.73 -8.70
CA CYS A 108 -7.54 0.70 -8.45
C CYS A 108 -6.27 1.14 -7.66
N PRO A 109 -5.66 2.34 -7.85
CA PRO A 109 -4.58 2.83 -6.97
C PRO A 109 -5.11 3.47 -5.67
N VAL A 110 -6.36 3.93 -5.69
CA VAL A 110 -7.06 4.58 -4.57
C VAL A 110 -7.71 3.55 -3.63
N CYS A 111 -7.95 2.31 -4.05
CA CYS A 111 -8.58 1.26 -3.24
C CYS A 111 -7.72 0.92 -2.02
N GLN A 112 -6.39 1.06 -2.12
CA GLN A 112 -5.52 0.91 -0.98
C GLN A 112 -5.77 2.04 0.04
N SER A 113 -5.81 3.29 -0.43
CA SER A 113 -6.09 4.50 0.35
C SER A 113 -7.50 4.51 0.97
N ILE A 114 -8.55 4.34 0.16
CA ILE A 114 -9.96 4.30 0.59
C ILE A 114 -10.20 3.10 1.48
N GLY A 115 -9.60 1.96 1.16
CA GLY A 115 -9.77 0.77 1.98
C GLY A 115 -9.18 0.94 3.37
N ILE A 116 -7.99 1.55 3.50
CA ILE A 116 -7.38 1.89 4.80
C ILE A 116 -8.30 2.84 5.59
N VAL A 117 -8.88 3.84 4.93
CA VAL A 117 -9.76 4.84 5.58
C VAL A 117 -11.14 4.26 5.92
N ALA A 118 -11.71 3.40 5.08
CA ALA A 118 -13.08 2.90 5.22
C ALA A 118 -13.21 1.63 6.08
N PHE A 119 -12.19 0.75 6.07
CA PHE A 119 -12.25 -0.55 6.75
C PHE A 119 -11.24 -0.70 7.90
N GLY A 120 -10.44 0.34 8.16
CA GLY A 120 -9.35 0.26 9.13
C GLY A 120 -8.20 -0.64 8.65
N SER A 121 -7.06 -0.57 9.33
CA SER A 121 -5.82 -1.26 8.95
C SER A 121 -5.89 -2.79 9.00
N THR A 122 -6.99 -3.38 9.48
CA THR A 122 -7.09 -4.81 9.80
C THR A 122 -7.41 -5.69 8.59
N LEU A 123 -8.17 -5.21 7.60
CA LEU A 123 -8.55 -6.01 6.42
C LEU A 123 -7.60 -5.85 5.22
N LEU A 124 -6.75 -4.80 5.22
CA LEU A 124 -5.98 -4.40 4.03
C LEU A 124 -4.47 -4.35 4.25
N ASN A 125 -3.98 -4.90 5.36
CA ASN A 125 -2.56 -5.23 5.53
C ASN A 125 -2.12 -6.45 4.69
N ILE A 126 -2.81 -6.71 3.57
CA ILE A 126 -2.25 -7.54 2.50
C ILE A 126 -1.05 -6.75 1.97
N PRO A 127 0.17 -7.32 1.97
CA PRO A 127 1.34 -6.61 1.47
C PRO A 127 1.20 -6.38 -0.03
N THR A 128 0.53 -5.31 -0.46
CA THR A 128 0.48 -4.90 -1.88
C THR A 128 1.85 -4.44 -2.39
N ALA A 129 2.90 -4.58 -1.58
CA ALA A 129 4.28 -4.45 -2.01
C ALA A 129 4.59 -5.31 -3.25
N PHE A 130 3.93 -6.46 -3.44
CA PHE A 130 4.07 -7.24 -4.68
C PHE A 130 3.50 -6.53 -5.92
N LEU A 131 2.55 -5.60 -5.75
CA LEU A 131 2.01 -4.77 -6.82
C LEU A 131 2.90 -3.57 -7.16
N ASN A 132 3.88 -3.23 -6.30
CA ASN A 132 4.78 -2.10 -6.52
C ASN A 132 5.44 -2.09 -7.92
N PRO A 133 6.04 -3.20 -8.41
CA PRO A 133 6.59 -3.23 -9.77
C PRO A 133 5.53 -3.08 -10.88
N TYR A 134 4.26 -3.36 -10.58
CA TYR A 134 3.15 -3.29 -11.54
C TYR A 134 2.33 -2.00 -11.44
N LEU A 135 2.61 -1.10 -10.47
CA LEU A 135 1.83 0.13 -10.26
C LEU A 135 1.77 1.00 -11.51
N GLY A 136 2.86 1.07 -12.29
CA GLY A 136 2.87 1.79 -13.56
C GLY A 136 1.87 1.21 -14.57
N PHE A 137 1.87 -0.11 -14.74
CA PHE A 137 0.95 -0.81 -15.64
C PHE A 137 -0.51 -0.65 -15.20
N LEU A 138 -0.77 -0.77 -13.90
CA LEU A 138 -2.12 -0.60 -13.33
C LEU A 138 -2.66 0.82 -13.55
N LYS A 139 -1.82 1.85 -13.44
CA LYS A 139 -2.21 3.23 -13.76
C LYS A 139 -2.62 3.38 -15.23
N VAL A 140 -1.81 2.84 -16.14
CA VAL A 140 -2.10 2.88 -17.59
C VAL A 140 -3.39 2.10 -17.90
N ALA A 141 -3.54 0.91 -17.35
CA ALA A 141 -4.74 0.09 -17.51
C ALA A 141 -6.00 0.80 -17.00
N SER A 142 -5.91 1.47 -15.84
CA SER A 142 -7.01 2.26 -15.27
C SER A 142 -7.41 3.42 -16.17
N LEU A 143 -6.45 4.19 -16.71
CA LEU A 143 -6.72 5.26 -17.67
C LEU A 143 -7.34 4.71 -18.96
N GLY A 144 -6.88 3.56 -19.44
CA GLY A 144 -7.43 2.88 -20.62
C GLY A 144 -8.90 2.48 -20.44
N LEU A 145 -9.23 1.84 -19.31
CA LEU A 145 -10.60 1.45 -18.98
C LEU A 145 -11.53 2.65 -18.83
N LEU A 146 -11.06 3.73 -18.20
CA LEU A 146 -11.83 4.95 -18.05
C LEU A 146 -12.03 5.68 -19.38
N GLY A 147 -11.00 5.74 -20.23
CA GLY A 147 -11.10 6.26 -21.59
C GLY A 147 -12.08 5.47 -22.46
N MET A 148 -12.08 4.15 -22.32
CA MET A 148 -13.04 3.24 -22.97
C MET A 148 -14.47 3.48 -22.49
N ALA A 149 -14.69 3.67 -21.19
CA ALA A 149 -15.99 4.02 -20.63
C ALA A 149 -16.51 5.36 -21.18
N LEU A 150 -15.62 6.35 -21.29
CA LEU A 150 -15.94 7.66 -21.89
C LEU A 150 -16.30 7.52 -23.37
N TYR A 151 -15.54 6.74 -24.13
CA TYR A 151 -15.81 6.46 -25.54
C TYR A 151 -17.20 5.86 -25.74
N PHE A 152 -17.56 4.82 -24.98
CA PHE A 152 -18.89 4.21 -25.07
C PHE A 152 -20.00 5.17 -24.68
N LYS A 153 -19.75 6.05 -23.71
CA LYS A 153 -20.73 7.06 -23.32
C LYS A 153 -20.95 8.08 -24.44
N ALA A 154 -19.87 8.56 -25.05
CA ALA A 154 -19.94 9.48 -26.19
C ALA A 154 -20.65 8.84 -27.40
N ASP A 155 -20.35 7.56 -27.70
CA ASP A 155 -21.00 6.80 -28.78
C ASP A 155 -22.50 6.62 -28.56
N SER A 156 -22.91 6.34 -27.32
CA SER A 156 -24.33 6.23 -26.93
C SER A 156 -25.08 7.55 -27.20
N ILE A 157 -24.49 8.68 -26.80
CA ILE A 157 -25.08 10.00 -27.00
C ILE A 157 -25.13 10.37 -28.49
N HIS A 158 -24.04 10.12 -29.22
CA HIS A 158 -23.94 10.45 -30.65
C HIS A 158 -24.96 9.69 -31.49
N ASN A 159 -25.07 8.38 -31.28
CA ASN A 159 -26.00 7.55 -32.05
C ASN A 159 -27.45 7.66 -31.58
N LYS A 160 -27.73 8.43 -30.50
CA LYS A 160 -29.05 8.52 -29.83
C LYS A 160 -29.68 7.14 -29.54
N THR A 161 -28.86 6.11 -29.46
CA THR A 161 -29.29 4.73 -29.28
C THR A 161 -28.66 4.24 -28.00
N CYS A 162 -29.48 4.08 -26.98
CA CYS A 162 -29.05 3.31 -25.83
C CYS A 162 -28.95 1.83 -26.28
N LYS A 163 -27.74 1.40 -26.66
CA LYS A 163 -27.47 0.01 -27.07
C LYS A 163 -27.87 -1.01 -25.98
N ALA A 164 -27.89 -0.59 -24.71
CA ALA A 164 -28.37 -1.38 -23.57
C ALA A 164 -29.90 -1.33 -23.35
N CYS A 165 -30.62 -0.37 -23.94
CA CYS A 165 -32.06 -0.16 -23.70
C CYS A 165 -32.95 -0.80 -24.77
N LYS A 166 -32.41 -1.54 -25.75
CA LYS A 166 -33.22 -2.37 -26.66
C LYS A 166 -33.72 -3.63 -25.93
N ILE A 167 -34.52 -3.44 -24.89
CA ILE A 167 -35.36 -4.50 -24.33
C ILE A 167 -36.78 -4.18 -24.79
N LYS A 168 -37.28 -5.12 -25.60
CA LYS A 168 -38.62 -5.25 -26.19
C LYS A 168 -39.66 -4.21 -25.75
N SER A 169 -40.14 -3.47 -26.74
CA SER A 169 -41.54 -3.02 -26.78
C SER A 169 -42.44 -4.25 -26.71
N GLU A 170 -43.01 -4.54 -25.55
CA GLU A 170 -44.28 -5.25 -25.48
C GLU A 170 -45.36 -4.30 -26.01
N GLY A 171 -45.59 -4.40 -27.32
CA GLY A 171 -46.72 -3.82 -28.00
C GLY A 171 -47.33 -4.92 -28.84
N HIS A 172 -48.47 -5.42 -28.37
CA HIS A 172 -49.41 -6.26 -29.10
C HIS A 172 -49.41 -5.97 -30.60
N MET A 173 -49.07 -6.95 -31.44
CA MET A 173 -49.87 -7.16 -32.64
C MET A 173 -49.94 -8.63 -33.04
N HIS A 174 -51.18 -8.98 -33.32
CA HIS A 174 -51.73 -10.25 -33.72
C HIS A 174 -51.01 -10.80 -34.97
N GLY A 175 -50.64 -12.09 -34.89
CA GLY A 175 -50.38 -13.02 -35.99
C GLY A 175 -49.79 -12.52 -37.31
N LYS A 176 -48.52 -12.85 -37.56
CA LYS A 176 -48.09 -13.92 -38.51
C LYS A 176 -46.59 -13.87 -38.76
N HIS A 177 -46.01 -15.08 -38.84
CA HIS A 177 -44.67 -15.46 -39.28
C HIS A 177 -43.47 -14.78 -38.60
N LEU A 178 -43.13 -15.36 -37.44
CA LEU A 178 -41.79 -15.32 -36.85
C LEU A 178 -40.79 -15.98 -37.82
N HIS A 179 -40.02 -15.17 -38.53
CA HIS A 179 -38.73 -15.61 -39.02
C HIS A 179 -37.78 -15.63 -37.81
N GLU A 180 -37.35 -16.84 -37.46
CA GLU A 180 -36.45 -17.16 -36.36
C GLU A 180 -35.05 -16.60 -36.65
N GLN A 181 -34.89 -15.29 -36.47
CA GLN A 181 -33.57 -14.67 -36.42
C GLN A 181 -32.94 -15.01 -35.07
N ASN A 182 -32.08 -16.02 -35.11
CA ASN A 182 -31.19 -16.46 -34.07
C ASN A 182 -30.51 -15.23 -33.43
N LYS A 183 -31.00 -14.81 -32.27
CA LYS A 183 -30.48 -13.66 -31.54
C LYS A 183 -29.20 -14.08 -30.87
N GLU A 184 -28.09 -13.95 -31.60
CA GLU A 184 -26.79 -14.11 -30.98
C GLU A 184 -26.67 -13.15 -29.78
N PRO A 185 -26.12 -13.63 -28.65
CA PRO A 185 -26.00 -12.82 -27.45
C PRO A 185 -25.16 -11.58 -27.74
N LEU A 186 -25.65 -10.43 -27.25
CA LEU A 186 -25.14 -9.08 -27.47
C LEU A 186 -23.62 -8.92 -27.19
N LEU A 187 -23.07 -9.83 -26.38
CA LEU A 187 -21.66 -9.93 -26.02
C LEU A 187 -20.75 -10.33 -27.17
N ILE A 188 -21.21 -11.17 -28.12
CA ILE A 188 -20.39 -11.68 -29.23
C ILE A 188 -20.31 -10.66 -30.37
N ARG A 189 -21.37 -9.86 -30.57
CA ARG A 189 -21.43 -8.87 -31.66
C ARG A 189 -20.56 -7.63 -31.39
N ASN A 190 -20.21 -7.37 -30.13
CA ASN A 190 -19.42 -6.21 -29.75
C ASN A 190 -18.02 -6.65 -29.36
N ASN A 191 -17.12 -6.73 -30.35
CA ASN A 191 -15.70 -7.11 -30.20
C ASN A 191 -15.02 -6.36 -29.04
N ILE A 192 -15.48 -5.14 -28.76
CA ILE A 192 -14.96 -4.29 -27.70
C ILE A 192 -15.46 -4.76 -26.32
N ALA A 193 -16.75 -5.11 -26.18
CA ALA A 193 -17.31 -5.64 -24.94
C ALA A 193 -16.72 -7.02 -24.60
N PHE A 194 -16.57 -7.86 -25.62
CA PHE A 194 -15.88 -9.15 -25.52
C PHE A 194 -14.41 -8.97 -25.11
N GLY A 195 -13.70 -8.01 -25.72
CA GLY A 195 -12.33 -7.65 -25.35
C GLY A 195 -12.21 -7.20 -23.90
N SER A 196 -13.10 -6.32 -23.41
CA SER A 196 -13.12 -5.93 -21.99
C SER A 196 -13.43 -7.08 -21.05
N LEU A 197 -14.34 -7.99 -21.42
CA LEU A 197 -14.66 -9.16 -20.62
C LEU A 197 -13.44 -10.10 -20.52
N ILE A 198 -12.71 -10.30 -21.62
CA ILE A 198 -11.46 -11.08 -21.65
C ILE A 198 -10.42 -10.43 -20.75
N VAL A 199 -10.19 -9.12 -20.87
CA VAL A 199 -9.21 -8.41 -20.02
C VAL A 199 -9.61 -8.49 -18.54
N LEU A 200 -10.89 -8.30 -18.21
CA LEU A 200 -11.38 -8.42 -16.84
C LEU A 200 -11.22 -9.85 -16.30
N THR A 201 -11.54 -10.85 -17.12
CA THR A 201 -11.37 -12.27 -16.76
C THR A 201 -9.90 -12.62 -16.57
N LEU A 202 -9.00 -12.12 -17.42
CA LEU A 202 -7.56 -12.30 -17.29
C LEU A 202 -7.03 -11.61 -16.04
N LEU A 203 -7.49 -10.39 -15.72
CA LEU A 203 -7.10 -9.70 -14.49
C LEU A 203 -7.60 -10.44 -13.25
N VAL A 204 -8.85 -10.94 -13.26
CA VAL A 204 -9.42 -11.73 -12.17
C VAL A 204 -8.71 -13.08 -12.04
N ALA A 205 -8.39 -13.76 -13.14
CA ALA A 205 -7.65 -15.01 -13.15
C ALA A 205 -6.22 -14.82 -12.67
N PHE A 206 -5.52 -13.79 -13.16
CA PHE A 206 -4.18 -13.39 -12.71
C PHE A 206 -4.20 -13.07 -11.21
N ASN A 207 -5.21 -12.33 -10.74
CA ASN A 207 -5.42 -12.05 -9.33
C ASN A 207 -5.63 -13.36 -8.56
N ASN A 208 -6.55 -14.24 -8.98
CA ASN A 208 -6.85 -15.51 -8.29
C ASN A 208 -5.79 -16.61 -8.46
N LEU A 209 -4.84 -16.51 -9.39
CA LEU A 209 -3.74 -17.46 -9.55
C LEU A 209 -2.47 -16.97 -8.86
N LEU A 210 -2.17 -15.68 -8.95
CA LEU A 210 -0.97 -15.12 -8.35
C LEU A 210 -1.13 -14.75 -6.88
N ILE A 211 -2.33 -14.37 -6.43
CA ILE A 211 -2.59 -14.23 -5.00
C ILE A 211 -2.32 -15.58 -4.32
N PRO A 212 -3.00 -16.70 -4.62
CA PRO A 212 -2.75 -17.95 -3.92
C PRO A 212 -1.34 -18.52 -4.06
N THR A 213 -0.59 -18.20 -5.12
CA THR A 213 0.82 -18.66 -5.26
C THR A 213 1.80 -17.75 -4.53
N ALA A 214 1.56 -16.43 -4.49
CA ALA A 214 2.26 -15.51 -3.59
C ALA A 214 1.92 -15.78 -2.12
N PHE A 215 0.68 -16.22 -1.86
CA PHE A 215 0.24 -16.70 -0.56
C PHE A 215 0.79 -18.09 -0.26
N ALA A 216 0.89 -19.04 -1.20
CA ALA A 216 1.43 -20.38 -0.94
C ALA A 216 2.94 -20.37 -0.66
N THR A 217 3.69 -19.48 -1.32
CA THR A 217 5.12 -19.25 -1.03
C THR A 217 5.35 -18.54 0.30
N THR A 218 4.34 -17.85 0.84
CA THR A 218 4.35 -17.25 2.19
C THR A 218 3.59 -18.07 3.24
N ALA A 219 2.77 -19.05 2.82
CA ALA A 219 1.90 -19.87 3.67
C ALA A 219 2.46 -21.25 3.99
N LEU A 220 3.55 -21.67 3.34
CA LEU A 220 4.37 -22.78 3.85
C LEU A 220 5.03 -22.46 5.21
N SER A 221 4.92 -21.23 5.72
CA SER A 221 5.20 -20.85 7.10
C SER A 221 3.98 -20.34 7.88
N ALA A 222 2.76 -20.44 7.31
CA ALA A 222 1.51 -19.96 7.92
C ALA A 222 0.67 -21.07 8.56
N GLY A 223 1.31 -22.13 9.06
CA GLY A 223 0.71 -23.05 10.00
C GLY A 223 0.99 -22.58 11.42
N LEU A 224 0.01 -21.93 12.04
CA LEU A 224 -0.05 -21.49 13.45
C LEU A 224 0.76 -20.22 13.78
N GLY A 225 0.05 -19.21 14.28
CA GLY A 225 0.61 -18.14 15.09
C GLY A 225 1.10 -18.66 16.45
N GLY A 226 2.04 -19.60 16.40
CA GLY A 226 2.81 -20.09 17.54
C GLY A 226 3.90 -19.09 17.85
N THR A 227 4.01 -18.72 19.12
CA THR A 227 5.27 -18.29 19.71
C THR A 227 6.34 -19.30 19.26
N ALA A 228 7.34 -18.85 18.51
CA ALA A 228 8.51 -19.68 18.27
C ALA A 228 9.19 -19.84 19.64
N ASN A 229 9.04 -21.02 20.24
CA ASN A 229 9.67 -21.34 21.51
C ASN A 229 11.16 -21.52 21.23
N LEU A 230 11.93 -20.45 21.40
CA LEU A 230 13.39 -20.41 21.30
C LEU A 230 14.03 -20.89 22.62
N GLY A 231 13.43 -21.87 23.31
CA GLY A 231 13.75 -22.18 24.70
C GLY A 231 13.23 -21.08 25.65
N ASN A 232 13.98 -20.72 26.69
CA ASN A 232 13.60 -19.64 27.64
C ASN A 232 13.48 -18.23 27.00
N PHE A 233 13.55 -18.13 25.68
CA PHE A 233 13.51 -16.91 24.90
C PHE A 233 12.15 -16.80 24.18
N GLU A 234 11.24 -15.99 24.72
CA GLU A 234 9.89 -15.78 24.17
C GLU A 234 9.72 -14.32 23.71
N TYR A 235 10.10 -14.03 22.46
CA TYR A 235 9.64 -12.81 21.77
C TYR A 235 8.79 -13.21 20.58
N GLY A 236 7.48 -13.12 20.76
CA GLY A 236 6.50 -13.35 19.70
C GLY A 236 5.81 -12.05 19.31
N PRO A 237 4.97 -12.06 18.25
CA PRO A 237 4.11 -10.93 17.91
C PRO A 237 3.10 -10.55 19.03
N LYS A 238 3.03 -11.34 20.11
CA LYS A 238 2.20 -11.09 21.30
C LYS A 238 2.95 -10.35 22.43
N THR A 239 4.27 -10.32 22.44
CA THR A 239 5.03 -9.44 23.35
C THR A 239 5.03 -8.05 22.72
N THR A 240 4.05 -7.24 23.12
CA THR A 240 3.89 -5.82 22.74
C THR A 240 5.02 -4.92 23.23
N LEU A 241 6.03 -5.47 23.90
CA LEU A 241 7.18 -4.78 24.48
C LEU A 241 8.45 -5.51 24.02
N LYS A 242 9.14 -4.96 23.02
CA LYS A 242 10.51 -5.38 22.76
C LYS A 242 11.33 -4.93 23.96
N PRO A 243 12.09 -5.82 24.62
CA PRO A 243 13.14 -5.40 25.54
C PRO A 243 14.11 -4.43 24.85
N MET A 244 14.86 -3.66 25.63
CA MET A 244 15.65 -2.56 25.09
C MET A 244 17.01 -3.02 24.55
N PRO A 245 17.60 -2.33 23.56
CA PRO A 245 18.94 -2.60 23.06
C PRO A 245 20.06 -2.11 24.01
N LEU A 246 19.83 -2.21 25.32
CA LEU A 246 20.81 -1.88 26.35
C LEU A 246 21.51 -3.16 26.78
N ALA A 247 22.83 -3.19 26.71
CA ALA A 247 23.64 -4.26 27.28
C ALA A 247 23.56 -4.27 28.82
N GLN A 248 24.05 -5.34 29.43
CA GLN A 248 24.14 -5.44 30.89
C GLN A 248 25.08 -4.34 31.41
N GLY A 249 24.54 -3.37 32.15
CA GLY A 249 25.28 -2.21 32.68
C GLY A 249 25.02 -0.89 31.97
N GLU A 250 24.39 -0.91 30.79
CA GLU A 250 23.99 0.30 30.03
C GLU A 250 22.63 0.86 30.50
N GLN A 251 22.07 0.32 31.57
CA GLN A 251 20.78 0.77 32.10
C GLN A 251 20.93 2.16 32.71
N PRO A 252 20.38 3.23 32.12
CA PRO A 252 20.40 4.52 32.78
C PRO A 252 19.60 4.37 34.08
N ALA A 253 20.22 4.70 35.21
CA ALA A 253 19.48 4.90 36.45
C ALA A 253 18.66 6.19 36.28
N ILE A 254 17.44 6.06 35.77
CA ILE A 254 16.58 7.23 35.55
C ILE A 254 16.01 7.65 36.91
N GLN A 255 16.47 8.79 37.43
CA GLN A 255 16.04 9.32 38.71
C GLN A 255 14.52 9.57 38.69
N GLY A 256 13.77 8.92 39.59
CA GLY A 256 12.31 9.06 39.72
C GLY A 256 11.46 7.95 39.07
N TYR A 257 12.07 6.99 38.37
CA TYR A 257 11.36 5.88 37.72
C TYR A 257 11.53 4.60 38.55
N ARG A 258 10.44 3.82 38.71
CA ARG A 258 10.39 2.68 39.65
C ARG A 258 10.84 1.36 39.02
N SER A 259 10.77 1.20 37.70
CA SER A 259 11.06 -0.05 37.01
C SER A 259 12.42 -0.02 36.30
N LYS A 260 13.20 -1.11 36.45
CA LYS A 260 14.36 -1.38 35.61
C LYS A 260 13.85 -1.99 34.32
N VAL A 261 13.86 -1.20 33.24
CA VAL A 261 13.45 -1.73 31.94
C VAL A 261 14.42 -2.85 31.53
N LYS A 262 13.95 -3.99 31.02
CA LYS A 262 14.80 -5.18 30.79
C LYS A 262 15.80 -4.95 29.63
N SER A 263 17.09 -5.20 29.89
CA SER A 263 18.17 -5.19 28.87
C SER A 263 18.08 -6.41 27.94
N ILE A 264 18.41 -6.22 26.66
CA ILE A 264 18.81 -7.29 25.74
C ILE A 264 20.33 -7.25 25.59
N PRO A 265 21.03 -8.38 25.68
CA PRO A 265 22.44 -8.41 25.31
C PRO A 265 22.65 -7.98 23.85
N THR A 266 23.76 -7.30 23.58
CA THR A 266 24.15 -6.77 22.26
C THR A 266 25.57 -7.20 21.96
N ILE A 267 25.97 -7.23 20.69
CA ILE A 267 27.36 -7.59 20.33
C ILE A 267 28.31 -6.40 20.42
N SER A 268 27.80 -5.16 20.34
CA SER A 268 28.58 -3.94 20.59
C SER A 268 28.28 -3.33 21.96
N GLU A 269 29.13 -2.43 22.41
CA GLU A 269 28.93 -1.60 23.61
C GLU A 269 28.57 -0.16 23.20
N LEU A 270 27.73 0.52 24.00
CA LEU A 270 27.42 1.93 23.85
C LEU A 270 28.41 2.78 24.64
N THR A 271 28.84 3.88 24.02
CA THR A 271 29.50 4.96 24.77
C THR A 271 28.44 5.75 25.52
N MET A 272 28.27 5.46 26.81
CA MET A 272 27.35 6.18 27.68
C MET A 272 27.85 7.62 27.89
N LYS A 273 26.96 8.59 27.70
CA LYS A 273 27.21 9.99 28.04
C LYS A 273 26.92 10.23 29.53
N PRO A 274 27.66 11.15 30.19
CA PRO A 274 27.34 11.56 31.55
C PRO A 274 25.89 12.02 31.67
N LEU A 275 25.24 11.68 32.79
CA LEU A 275 23.86 12.08 33.06
C LEU A 275 23.78 13.60 33.24
N THR A 276 22.81 14.20 32.58
CA THR A 276 22.51 15.63 32.64
C THR A 276 21.52 15.97 33.76
N GLY A 277 20.78 14.97 34.25
CA GLY A 277 19.71 15.14 35.23
C GLY A 277 18.33 15.34 34.58
N ASP A 278 18.26 15.53 33.25
CA ASP A 278 17.01 15.48 32.51
C ASP A 278 16.77 14.06 31.98
N ALA A 279 15.72 13.41 32.46
CA ALA A 279 15.43 12.01 32.14
C ALA A 279 15.24 11.76 30.64
N ALA A 280 14.57 12.65 29.90
CA ALA A 280 14.30 12.46 28.49
C ALA A 280 15.57 12.63 27.65
N GLN A 281 16.39 13.63 27.99
CA GLN A 281 17.69 13.88 27.37
C GLN A 281 18.67 12.77 27.69
N ASP A 282 18.69 12.25 28.91
CA ASP A 282 19.57 11.16 29.32
C ASP A 282 19.20 9.84 28.62
N ILE A 283 17.91 9.57 28.45
CA ILE A 283 17.40 8.45 27.64
C ILE A 283 17.81 8.64 26.18
N ALA A 284 17.57 9.80 25.58
CA ALA A 284 17.95 10.07 24.19
C ALA A 284 19.47 9.94 23.97
N ASN A 285 20.27 10.43 24.91
CA ASN A 285 21.73 10.43 24.86
C ASN A 285 22.35 9.03 24.97
N ASN A 286 21.70 8.12 25.68
CA ASN A 286 22.27 6.83 26.06
C ASN A 286 21.59 5.62 25.38
N ILE A 287 20.49 5.85 24.64
CA ILE A 287 19.76 4.78 23.96
C ILE A 287 19.93 4.84 22.45
N ILE A 288 20.09 6.05 21.91
CA ILE A 288 20.38 6.23 20.50
C ILE A 288 21.87 6.00 20.31
N PRO A 289 22.28 4.93 19.63
CA PRO A 289 23.69 4.63 19.44
C PRO A 289 24.36 5.74 18.61
N SER A 290 25.62 6.03 18.91
CA SER A 290 26.47 6.97 18.15
C SER A 290 27.85 6.37 17.94
N GLY A 291 28.60 6.90 16.98
CA GLY A 291 29.92 6.40 16.63
C GLY A 291 29.88 5.19 15.68
N THR A 292 31.00 4.51 15.59
CA THR A 292 31.16 3.33 14.72
C THR A 292 31.36 2.09 15.60
N PRO A 293 30.47 1.09 15.54
CA PRO A 293 30.65 -0.15 16.32
C PRO A 293 31.93 -0.87 15.88
N TRP A 294 32.48 -1.76 16.71
CA TRP A 294 33.75 -2.44 16.39
C TRP A 294 33.71 -3.24 15.08
N TYR A 295 32.54 -3.75 14.68
CA TYR A 295 32.33 -4.43 13.40
C TYR A 295 32.04 -3.46 12.24
N GLY A 296 31.79 -2.18 12.54
CA GLY A 296 31.43 -1.13 11.60
C GLY A 296 32.41 -0.98 10.43
N PRO A 297 33.75 -0.98 10.65
CA PRO A 297 34.73 -0.94 9.57
C PRO A 297 34.62 -2.13 8.60
N GLN A 298 34.30 -3.32 9.11
CA GLN A 298 34.14 -4.53 8.27
C GLN A 298 32.82 -4.50 7.48
N ALA A 299 31.74 -4.01 8.10
CA ALA A 299 30.43 -3.89 7.46
C ALA A 299 30.30 -2.63 6.58
N GLY A 300 31.21 -1.66 6.72
CA GLY A 300 31.14 -0.35 6.07
C GLY A 300 30.05 0.56 6.65
N VAL A 301 29.64 0.34 7.91
CA VAL A 301 28.51 1.05 8.54
C VAL A 301 28.95 1.86 9.75
N SER A 302 28.21 2.92 10.05
CA SER A 302 28.38 3.74 11.26
C SER A 302 27.01 4.14 11.80
N PHE A 303 26.87 4.26 13.12
CA PHE A 303 25.66 4.81 13.73
C PHE A 303 25.50 6.30 13.40
N ASP A 304 26.59 6.99 13.07
CA ASP A 304 26.56 8.41 12.69
C ASP A 304 26.07 8.63 11.24
N ASP A 305 25.95 7.57 10.44
CA ASP A 305 25.38 7.61 9.08
C ASP A 305 24.28 6.53 8.90
N PRO A 306 23.12 6.71 9.54
CA PRO A 306 22.04 5.72 9.56
C PRO A 306 21.45 5.41 8.18
N LEU A 307 21.47 6.37 7.25
CA LEU A 307 20.88 6.21 5.92
C LEU A 307 21.79 5.38 5.01
N THR A 308 23.10 5.67 5.00
CA THR A 308 24.06 4.84 4.28
C THR A 308 24.11 3.44 4.88
N ALA A 309 24.14 3.33 6.21
CA ALA A 309 24.10 2.04 6.90
C ALA A 309 22.85 1.23 6.54
N GLN A 310 21.66 1.84 6.50
CA GLN A 310 20.43 1.18 6.07
C GLN A 310 20.55 0.58 4.67
N ASN A 311 21.07 1.35 3.72
CA ASN A 311 21.25 0.90 2.33
C ASN A 311 22.28 -0.24 2.22
N LEU A 312 23.36 -0.18 3.01
CA LEU A 312 24.37 -1.23 3.05
C LEU A 312 23.81 -2.52 3.67
N TRP A 313 23.09 -2.40 4.77
CA TRP A 313 22.42 -3.54 5.40
C TRP A 313 21.43 -4.23 4.46
N ALA A 314 20.68 -3.46 3.67
CA ALA A 314 19.75 -4.03 2.70
C ALA A 314 20.44 -4.92 1.64
N LYS A 315 21.70 -4.62 1.27
CA LYS A 315 22.50 -5.47 0.36
C LYS A 315 22.79 -6.85 0.95
N GLY A 316 22.87 -6.95 2.28
CA GLY A 316 23.06 -8.22 2.99
C GLY A 316 21.96 -9.26 2.72
N ARG A 317 20.78 -8.86 2.20
CA ARG A 317 19.73 -9.81 1.82
C ARG A 317 20.12 -10.77 0.70
N ALA A 318 21.02 -10.33 -0.19
CA ALA A 318 21.54 -11.16 -1.27
C ALA A 318 22.60 -12.18 -0.78
N MET A 319 23.02 -12.10 0.48
CA MET A 319 23.96 -13.04 1.07
C MET A 319 23.35 -14.43 1.16
N GLN A 320 24.12 -15.42 0.72
CA GLN A 320 23.75 -16.83 0.83
C GLN A 320 24.20 -17.37 2.18
N LEU A 321 23.28 -18.05 2.86
CA LEU A 321 23.50 -18.73 4.13
C LEU A 321 23.50 -20.25 3.91
N SER A 322 24.19 -20.99 4.77
CA SER A 322 24.02 -22.43 4.87
C SER A 322 22.59 -22.77 5.31
N PRO A 323 22.11 -24.02 5.16
CA PRO A 323 20.80 -24.42 5.65
C PRO A 323 20.60 -24.13 7.15
N GLU A 324 21.62 -24.36 7.98
CA GLU A 324 21.60 -24.11 9.42
C GLU A 324 21.57 -22.61 9.73
N GLU A 325 22.40 -21.82 9.03
CA GLU A 325 22.42 -20.36 9.11
C GLU A 325 21.06 -19.76 8.68
N GLU A 326 20.42 -20.29 7.63
CA GLU A 326 19.12 -19.80 7.13
C GLU A 326 17.96 -20.13 8.09
N GLN A 327 17.99 -21.30 8.74
CA GLN A 327 17.04 -21.63 9.80
C GLN A 327 17.17 -20.66 10.98
N ARG A 328 18.41 -20.37 11.38
CA ARG A 328 18.71 -19.41 12.42
C ARG A 328 18.25 -18.01 12.05
N TRP A 329 18.54 -17.57 10.83
CA TRP A 329 18.07 -16.32 10.28
C TRP A 329 16.55 -16.22 10.38
N SER A 330 15.84 -17.25 9.89
CA SER A 330 14.38 -17.32 9.92
C SER A 330 13.82 -17.13 11.34
N ARG A 331 14.42 -17.75 12.35
CA ARG A 331 13.99 -17.57 13.75
C ARG A 331 14.16 -16.13 14.22
N ILE A 332 15.31 -15.51 13.97
CA ILE A 332 15.60 -14.13 14.38
C ILE A 332 14.64 -13.16 13.67
N VAL A 333 14.51 -13.25 12.34
CA VAL A 333 13.72 -12.29 11.57
C VAL A 333 12.21 -12.45 11.74
N ASN A 334 11.72 -13.64 12.09
CA ASN A 334 10.30 -13.85 12.40
C ASN A 334 9.94 -13.44 13.84
N SER A 335 10.94 -13.25 14.71
CA SER A 335 10.76 -12.72 16.08
C SER A 335 10.94 -11.20 16.14
N PHE A 336 11.52 -10.60 15.10
CA PHE A 336 11.78 -9.17 15.04
C PHE A 336 10.59 -8.43 14.40
N THR A 337 10.00 -7.49 15.13
CA THR A 337 8.80 -6.75 14.68
C THR A 337 9.11 -5.32 14.20
N CYS A 338 8.22 -4.75 13.40
CA CYS A 338 8.14 -3.35 13.03
C CYS A 338 6.99 -2.73 13.80
N ASP A 339 7.32 -2.00 14.87
CA ASP A 339 6.32 -1.45 15.80
C ASP A 339 5.93 0.00 15.45
N TYR A 340 6.68 0.64 14.54
CA TYR A 340 6.53 2.08 14.26
C TYR A 340 6.14 2.43 12.82
N CYS A 341 6.46 1.59 11.83
CA CYS A 341 6.25 1.91 10.40
C CYS A 341 5.19 1.03 9.73
N CYS A 342 5.38 -0.30 9.74
CA CYS A 342 4.46 -1.26 9.13
C CYS A 342 3.38 -1.80 10.11
N GLY A 343 3.60 -1.63 11.41
CA GLY A 343 2.68 -2.01 12.47
C GLY A 343 2.50 -0.89 13.48
N SER A 344 1.92 -1.23 14.63
CA SER A 344 1.84 -0.35 15.81
C SER A 344 2.26 -1.13 17.06
N PRO A 345 2.53 -0.46 18.20
CA PRO A 345 2.81 -1.17 19.45
C PRO A 345 1.70 -2.13 19.88
N GLN A 346 0.45 -1.86 19.48
CA GLN A 346 -0.73 -2.70 19.74
C GLN A 346 -0.96 -3.77 18.67
N ASN A 347 -0.35 -3.64 17.50
CA ASN A 347 -0.46 -4.58 16.39
C ASN A 347 0.87 -4.66 15.62
N PRO A 348 1.90 -5.29 16.21
CA PRO A 348 3.23 -5.33 15.63
C PRO A 348 3.25 -6.21 14.38
N THR A 349 3.98 -5.78 13.35
CA THR A 349 4.17 -6.55 12.11
C THR A 349 5.56 -7.15 12.07
N ILE A 350 5.72 -8.46 11.86
CA ILE A 350 7.06 -9.07 11.72
C ILE A 350 7.81 -8.50 10.51
N ILE A 351 9.13 -8.32 10.59
CA ILE A 351 9.91 -7.66 9.53
C ILE A 351 9.80 -8.41 8.20
N THR A 352 9.72 -9.74 8.20
CA THR A 352 9.56 -10.54 6.98
C THR A 352 8.26 -10.26 6.21
N ARG A 353 7.28 -9.59 6.82
CA ARG A 353 6.01 -9.18 6.19
C ARG A 353 5.96 -7.71 5.78
N CYS A 354 7.02 -6.95 6.04
CA CYS A 354 7.11 -5.52 5.76
C CYS A 354 8.03 -5.27 4.56
N GLY A 355 7.57 -4.45 3.60
CA GLY A 355 8.31 -4.14 2.37
C GLY A 355 9.20 -2.88 2.44
N CYS A 356 9.26 -2.21 3.59
CA CYS A 356 10.01 -0.95 3.73
C CYS A 356 11.53 -1.15 3.76
N ALA A 357 12.29 -0.09 3.47
CA ALA A 357 13.75 -0.12 3.49
C ALA A 357 14.32 -0.58 4.84
N HIS A 358 13.70 -0.20 5.97
CA HIS A 358 14.11 -0.66 7.31
C HIS A 358 13.97 -2.17 7.49
N SER A 359 12.90 -2.78 6.98
CA SER A 359 12.74 -4.22 7.04
C SER A 359 13.79 -4.92 6.18
N GLN A 360 14.04 -4.38 4.98
CA GLN A 360 15.06 -4.93 4.10
C GLN A 360 16.46 -4.86 4.74
N ALA A 361 16.78 -3.72 5.36
CA ALA A 361 17.99 -3.53 6.13
C ALA A 361 18.07 -4.51 7.31
N ALA A 362 17.04 -4.62 8.14
CA ALA A 362 17.01 -5.54 9.28
C ALA A 362 17.21 -7.01 8.86
N GLN A 363 16.54 -7.45 7.79
CA GLN A 363 16.71 -8.80 7.26
C GLN A 363 18.13 -9.06 6.75
N GLY A 364 18.73 -8.09 6.03
CA GLY A 364 20.08 -8.24 5.49
C GLY A 364 21.16 -8.12 6.56
N MET A 365 20.96 -7.25 7.56
CA MET A 365 21.78 -7.14 8.77
C MET A 365 21.81 -8.46 9.54
N ALA A 366 20.65 -9.11 9.74
CA ALA A 366 20.57 -10.43 10.38
C ALA A 366 21.40 -11.48 9.62
N LYS A 367 21.30 -11.53 8.28
CA LYS A 367 22.13 -12.44 7.47
C LYS A 367 23.61 -12.15 7.66
N TRP A 368 24.00 -10.88 7.62
CA TRP A 368 25.39 -10.47 7.78
C TRP A 368 25.95 -10.86 9.15
N PHE A 369 25.22 -10.62 10.24
CA PHE A 369 25.67 -11.01 11.58
C PHE A 369 25.77 -12.52 11.75
N ILE A 370 24.80 -13.29 11.26
CA ILE A 370 24.86 -14.76 11.33
C ILE A 370 26.04 -15.27 10.54
N LYS A 371 26.29 -14.72 9.35
CA LYS A 371 27.38 -15.19 8.48
C LYS A 371 28.76 -14.90 9.04
N ASN A 372 28.95 -13.71 9.63
CA ASN A 372 30.26 -13.27 10.09
C ASN A 372 30.52 -13.63 11.56
N TYR A 373 29.49 -13.69 12.40
CA TYR A 373 29.64 -13.88 13.83
C TYR A 373 28.64 -14.85 14.47
N GLY A 374 27.92 -15.65 13.67
CA GLY A 374 26.98 -16.64 14.21
C GLY A 374 27.65 -17.67 15.12
N SER A 375 28.91 -18.04 14.89
CA SER A 375 29.62 -18.95 15.79
C SER A 375 30.00 -18.33 17.14
N SER A 376 30.00 -16.99 17.25
CA SER A 376 30.53 -16.25 18.40
C SER A 376 29.45 -15.63 19.26
N TYR A 377 28.29 -15.30 18.68
CA TYR A 377 27.17 -14.67 19.39
C TYR A 377 25.90 -15.48 19.26
N SER A 378 25.05 -15.37 20.27
CA SER A 378 23.73 -15.99 20.38
C SER A 378 22.67 -15.32 19.47
N ASP A 379 21.49 -15.95 19.33
CA ASP A 379 20.35 -15.36 18.59
C ASP A 379 19.90 -14.07 19.29
N GLU A 380 19.98 -14.06 20.61
CA GLU A 380 19.62 -12.97 21.52
C GLU A 380 20.53 -11.75 21.36
N GLU A 381 21.84 -11.96 21.32
CA GLU A 381 22.83 -10.90 21.11
C GLU A 381 22.71 -10.26 19.72
N ILE A 382 22.52 -11.09 18.68
CA ILE A 382 22.26 -10.59 17.33
C ILE A 382 20.95 -9.81 17.29
N TYR A 383 19.88 -10.32 17.92
CA TYR A 383 18.60 -9.63 18.01
C TYR A 383 18.73 -8.28 18.71
N GLY A 384 19.46 -8.23 19.84
CA GLY A 384 19.71 -6.99 20.57
C GLY A 384 20.47 -5.97 19.72
N GLU A 385 21.49 -6.41 18.99
CA GLU A 385 22.22 -5.53 18.08
C GLU A 385 21.32 -5.00 16.96
N MET A 386 20.44 -5.85 16.40
CA MET A 386 19.45 -5.39 15.42
C MET A 386 18.49 -4.35 16.03
N ALA A 387 18.09 -4.53 17.30
CA ALA A 387 17.24 -3.57 18.01
C ALA A 387 17.95 -2.22 18.23
N ARG A 388 19.28 -2.23 18.39
CA ARG A 388 20.10 -1.01 18.50
C ARG A 388 20.06 -0.18 17.22
N TRP A 389 20.28 -0.82 16.06
CA TRP A 389 20.10 -0.17 14.76
C TRP A 389 18.66 0.32 14.55
N TYR A 390 17.69 -0.42 15.04
CA TYR A 390 16.28 -0.02 14.95
C TYR A 390 15.98 1.23 15.78
N ALA A 391 16.57 1.37 16.97
CA ALA A 391 16.45 2.57 17.80
C ALA A 391 16.97 3.82 17.05
N LEU A 392 18.06 3.67 16.31
CA LEU A 392 18.63 4.73 15.49
C LEU A 392 17.72 5.16 14.32
N TRP A 393 17.00 4.22 13.70
CA TRP A 393 16.04 4.55 12.63
C TRP A 393 14.72 5.16 13.14
N TYR A 394 14.38 4.91 14.41
CA TYR A 394 13.14 5.40 15.03
C TYR A 394 13.41 6.03 16.40
N PRO A 395 14.20 7.11 16.49
CA PRO A 395 14.68 7.63 17.77
C PRO A 395 13.55 8.15 18.64
N GLY A 396 12.66 8.99 18.10
CA GLY A 396 11.52 9.55 18.83
C GLY A 396 10.56 8.49 19.39
N PRO A 397 10.02 7.58 18.56
CA PRO A 397 9.17 6.49 19.03
C PRO A 397 9.85 5.59 20.07
N THR A 398 11.14 5.32 19.91
CA THR A 398 11.92 4.50 20.85
C THR A 398 12.08 5.17 22.21
N VAL A 399 12.52 6.43 22.24
CA VAL A 399 12.65 7.23 23.47
C VAL A 399 11.30 7.33 24.18
N LYS A 400 10.23 7.66 23.45
CA LYS A 400 8.87 7.77 24.01
C LYS A 400 8.41 6.47 24.65
N ARG A 401 8.65 5.33 23.98
CA ARG A 401 8.26 4.01 24.51
C ARG A 401 9.00 3.71 25.81
N ILE A 402 10.29 4.01 25.87
CA ILE A 402 11.11 3.72 27.06
C ILE A 402 10.68 4.57 28.25
N ILE A 403 10.35 5.84 28.02
CA ILE A 403 9.77 6.70 29.06
C ILE A 403 8.46 6.09 29.60
N LEU A 404 7.58 5.60 28.73
CA LEU A 404 6.32 4.97 29.14
C LEU A 404 6.55 3.66 29.92
N GLU A 405 7.48 2.82 29.46
CA GLU A 405 7.81 1.54 30.11
C GLU A 405 8.45 1.75 31.49
N ALA A 406 9.32 2.75 31.64
CA ALA A 406 9.95 3.05 32.91
C ALA A 406 8.96 3.63 33.95
N GLN A 407 7.83 4.21 33.50
CA GLN A 407 6.78 4.76 34.36
C GLN A 407 5.80 3.69 34.85
N ALA A 408 5.65 2.60 34.09
CA ALA A 408 4.87 1.43 34.47
C ALA A 408 5.60 0.60 35.52
#